data_AF-A0A2C6DSL9-F1
#
_entry.id   AF-A0A2C6DSL9-F1
#
_cell.length_a   1.000
_cell.length_b   1.000
_cell.length_c   1.000
_cell.angle_alpha   90.00
_cell.angle_beta   90.00
_cell.angle_gamma   90.00
#
_symmetry.space_group_name_H-M   'P 1'
#
loop_
_entity.id
_entity.type
_entity.pdbx_description
1 polymer ?
#
loop_
_entity_poly.entity_id
_entity_poly.type
_entity_poly.pdbx_seq_one_letter_code
_entity_poly.pdbx_strand_id
1 'polypeptide(L)'
;MSGSPRLCASLISNGFDAEPDDEKTKLYAISSDFETGFVRLKRFFSILKAPESDAVPRLIADMENAIRFLEEHTDRYLLLETIELDMMTEIEEAKLRARVETEIKSCLLVGAAVDALPENVNEAATLLKKATQQKCDATLDALYGLRFDDTCDYARVDHPLGVSEWSEILYFGLWNRAEFEANS
;
A
#
# COMPACT_ATOMS: atom_id res chain seq x y z
N MET A 1 -3.88 3.96 0.00
CA MET A 1 -4.93 4.86 0.57
C MET A 1 -4.38 5.94 1.52
N SER A 2 -3.06 6.05 1.62
CA SER A 2 -2.33 6.99 2.47
C SER A 2 -2.86 8.43 2.44
N GLY A 3 -2.89 9.09 3.61
CA GLY A 3 -3.40 10.45 3.78
C GLY A 3 -2.66 11.52 2.96
N SER A 4 -1.33 11.48 3.05
CA SER A 4 -0.43 12.40 2.35
C SER A 4 0.90 11.70 2.10
N PRO A 5 0.90 10.64 1.26
CA PRO A 5 2.10 9.90 0.95
C PRO A 5 3.10 10.84 0.26
N ARG A 6 4.33 10.82 0.75
CA ARG A 6 5.45 11.59 0.19
C ARG A 6 6.73 10.79 0.35
N LEU A 7 7.69 11.05 -0.52
CA LEU A 7 9.04 10.52 -0.32
C LEU A 7 9.53 10.94 1.06
N CYS A 8 10.04 9.99 1.83
CA CYS A 8 10.65 10.27 3.11
C CYS A 8 11.90 11.14 2.89
N ALA A 9 12.05 12.19 3.69
CA ALA A 9 13.22 13.05 3.63
C ALA A 9 14.49 12.34 4.14
N SER A 10 14.32 11.30 4.96
CA SER A 10 15.40 10.44 5.45
C SER A 10 15.51 9.19 4.58
N LEU A 11 16.76 8.80 4.31
CA LEU A 11 17.06 7.48 3.74
C LEU A 11 16.75 6.40 4.77
N ILE A 12 16.39 5.22 4.27
CA ILE A 12 16.26 4.02 5.09
C ILE A 12 17.56 3.24 5.10
N SER A 13 18.25 3.22 3.97
CA SER A 13 19.55 2.57 3.82
C SER A 13 20.38 3.30 2.76
N ASN A 14 21.69 3.19 2.90
CA ASN A 14 22.68 3.70 1.95
C ASN A 14 23.24 2.53 1.13
N GLY A 15 22.38 1.93 0.30
CA GLY A 15 22.78 1.00 -0.76
C GLY A 15 22.84 -0.47 -0.38
N PHE A 16 23.28 -1.27 -1.34
CA PHE A 16 23.48 -2.70 -1.20
C PHE A 16 24.88 -2.99 -0.64
N ASP A 17 25.02 -4.07 0.13
CA ASP A 17 26.32 -4.44 0.75
C ASP A 17 27.45 -4.62 -0.27
N ALA A 18 27.13 -5.05 -1.49
CA ALA A 18 28.11 -5.29 -2.55
C ALA A 18 28.61 -4.03 -3.28
N GLU A 19 27.98 -2.86 -3.04
CA GLU A 19 28.36 -1.60 -3.69
C GLU A 19 29.56 -0.93 -2.98
N PRO A 20 30.45 -0.22 -3.70
CA PRO A 20 31.46 0.64 -3.10
C PRO A 20 30.84 1.74 -2.23
N ASP A 21 31.52 2.15 -1.14
CA ASP A 21 30.99 3.13 -0.17
C ASP A 21 30.68 4.50 -0.78
N ASP A 22 31.37 4.90 -1.86
CA ASP A 22 31.16 6.16 -2.59
C ASP A 22 30.13 6.06 -3.73
N GLU A 23 29.62 4.85 -4.02
CA GLU A 23 28.66 4.57 -5.09
C GLU A 23 27.37 3.90 -4.58
N LYS A 24 27.12 3.97 -3.27
CA LYS A 24 25.94 3.37 -2.64
C LYS A 24 24.62 3.92 -3.20
N THR A 25 23.72 3.00 -3.60
CA THR A 25 22.38 3.33 -4.07
C THR A 25 21.50 3.88 -2.94
N LYS A 26 20.89 5.06 -3.12
CA LYS A 26 20.04 5.63 -2.07
C LYS A 26 18.66 4.99 -2.03
N LEU A 27 18.28 4.45 -0.86
CA LEU A 27 17.00 3.79 -0.66
C LEU A 27 16.09 4.67 0.21
N TYR A 28 14.96 5.08 -0.38
CA TYR A 28 14.00 6.00 0.22
C TYR A 28 12.72 5.29 0.65
N ALA A 29 12.12 5.73 1.76
CA ALA A 29 10.77 5.34 2.16
C ALA A 29 9.69 6.19 1.50
N ILE A 30 8.45 5.73 1.64
CA ILE A 30 7.29 6.61 1.67
C ILE A 30 6.96 6.91 3.13
N SER A 31 6.72 8.18 3.44
CA SER A 31 6.11 8.62 4.69
C SER A 31 4.69 9.10 4.42
N SER A 32 3.75 8.80 5.31
CA SER A 32 2.38 9.30 5.24
C SER A 32 1.81 9.51 6.64
N ASP A 33 0.78 10.36 6.73
CA ASP A 33 -0.13 10.35 7.87
C ASP A 33 -0.85 9.00 7.96
N PHE A 34 -0.64 8.29 9.08
CA PHE A 34 -1.25 7.00 9.38
C PHE A 34 -2.76 7.15 9.57
N GLU A 35 -3.20 8.08 10.41
CA GLU A 35 -4.60 8.23 10.82
C GLU A 35 -5.54 8.43 9.63
N THR A 36 -5.21 9.36 8.74
CA THR A 36 -6.02 9.61 7.53
C THR A 36 -6.10 8.36 6.65
N GLY A 37 -4.97 7.67 6.46
CA GLY A 37 -4.92 6.43 5.69
C GLY A 37 -5.74 5.31 6.34
N PHE A 38 -5.68 5.21 7.67
CA PHE A 38 -6.36 4.20 8.46
C PHE A 38 -7.88 4.42 8.51
N VAL A 39 -8.33 5.68 8.59
CA VAL A 39 -9.75 6.03 8.45
C VAL A 39 -10.30 5.59 7.09
N ARG A 40 -9.56 5.86 6.00
CA ARG A 40 -9.95 5.42 4.65
C ARG A 40 -9.97 3.90 4.52
N LEU A 41 -8.96 3.22 5.06
CA LEU A 41 -8.91 1.75 5.06
C LEU A 41 -10.12 1.15 5.79
N LYS A 42 -10.43 1.63 7.01
CA LYS A 42 -11.60 1.19 7.77
C LYS A 42 -12.89 1.43 7.00
N ARG A 43 -13.06 2.61 6.40
CA ARG A 43 -14.22 2.92 5.56
C ARG A 43 -14.34 1.95 4.39
N PHE A 44 -13.25 1.74 3.65
CA PHE A 44 -13.23 0.83 2.51
C PHE A 44 -13.61 -0.61 2.91
N PHE A 45 -13.06 -1.11 4.02
CA PHE A 45 -13.39 -2.43 4.54
C PHE A 45 -14.83 -2.52 5.04
N SER A 46 -15.37 -1.48 5.68
CA SER A 46 -16.79 -1.44 6.04
C SER A 46 -17.70 -1.55 4.82
N ILE A 47 -17.32 -0.93 3.70
CA ILE A 47 -18.05 -1.04 2.43
C ILE A 47 -17.96 -2.46 1.86
N LEU A 48 -16.78 -3.09 1.91
CA LEU A 48 -16.58 -4.46 1.44
C LEU A 48 -17.28 -5.52 2.28
N LYS A 49 -17.56 -5.24 3.56
CA LYS A 49 -18.37 -6.14 4.40
C LYS A 49 -19.87 -6.06 4.12
N ALA A 50 -20.34 -5.09 3.33
CA ALA A 50 -21.74 -4.98 2.97
C ALA A 50 -22.15 -6.15 2.05
N PRO A 51 -23.38 -6.70 2.18
CA PRO A 51 -23.85 -7.80 1.34
C PRO A 51 -23.75 -7.52 -0.16
N GLU A 52 -23.89 -6.25 -0.58
CA GLU A 52 -23.89 -5.83 -1.97
C GLU A 52 -22.50 -5.92 -2.65
N SER A 53 -21.42 -6.05 -1.87
CA SER A 53 -20.05 -6.14 -2.40
C SER A 53 -19.72 -7.51 -3.03
N ASP A 54 -20.46 -8.56 -2.64
CA ASP A 54 -20.15 -9.97 -2.90
C ASP A 54 -18.75 -10.42 -2.42
N ALA A 55 -18.16 -9.73 -1.43
CA ALA A 55 -16.87 -10.15 -0.88
C ALA A 55 -16.94 -11.53 -0.22
N VAL A 56 -16.00 -12.41 -0.56
CA VAL A 56 -15.97 -13.76 0.00
C VAL A 56 -15.62 -13.74 1.50
N PRO A 57 -16.15 -14.70 2.31
CA PRO A 57 -15.93 -14.71 3.75
C PRO A 57 -14.45 -14.72 4.19
N ARG A 58 -13.57 -15.37 3.40
CA ARG A 58 -12.12 -15.37 3.67
C ARG A 58 -11.55 -13.96 3.64
N LEU A 59 -11.86 -13.20 2.58
CA LEU A 59 -11.41 -11.83 2.42
C LEU A 59 -11.91 -10.93 3.57
N ILE A 60 -13.16 -11.12 4.01
CA ILE A 60 -13.70 -10.41 5.18
C ILE A 60 -12.91 -10.73 6.46
N ALA A 61 -12.55 -12.00 6.68
CA ALA A 61 -11.74 -12.40 7.83
C ALA A 61 -10.32 -11.80 7.77
N ASP A 62 -9.71 -11.78 6.59
CA ASP A 62 -8.39 -11.18 6.37
C ASP A 62 -8.41 -9.66 6.64
N MET A 63 -9.47 -8.97 6.23
CA MET A 63 -9.68 -7.55 6.56
C MET A 63 -9.76 -7.31 8.06
N GLU A 64 -10.45 -8.17 8.80
CA GLU A 64 -10.58 -8.04 10.26
C GLU A 64 -9.25 -8.27 10.97
N ASN A 65 -8.47 -9.25 10.50
CA ASN A 65 -7.12 -9.49 10.99
C ASN A 65 -6.21 -8.29 10.71
N ALA A 66 -6.28 -7.72 9.50
CA ALA A 66 -5.47 -6.55 9.12
C ALA A 66 -5.81 -5.31 9.96
N ILE A 67 -7.10 -5.04 10.22
CA ILE A 67 -7.50 -3.94 11.11
C ILE A 67 -6.97 -4.17 12.52
N ARG A 68 -7.16 -5.37 13.09
CA ARG A 68 -6.66 -5.68 14.43
C ARG A 68 -5.15 -5.47 14.53
N PHE A 69 -4.39 -5.97 13.54
CA PHE A 69 -2.96 -5.77 13.48
C PHE A 69 -2.58 -4.29 13.47
N LEU A 70 -3.21 -3.47 12.61
CA LEU A 70 -2.90 -2.04 12.53
C LEU A 70 -3.29 -1.26 13.81
N GLU A 71 -4.33 -1.69 14.52
CA GLU A 71 -4.72 -1.13 15.83
C GLU A 71 -3.73 -1.51 16.93
N GLU A 72 -3.21 -2.74 16.91
CA GLU A 72 -2.19 -3.21 17.86
C GLU A 72 -0.81 -2.59 17.57
N HIS A 73 -0.54 -2.28 16.31
CA HIS A 73 0.73 -1.77 15.81
C HIS A 73 0.56 -0.39 15.15
N THR A 74 -0.06 0.55 15.88
CA THR A 74 -0.21 1.96 15.45
C THR A 74 1.14 2.67 15.51
N ASP A 75 2.07 2.26 14.65
CA ASP A 75 3.32 2.95 14.44
C ASP A 75 3.08 4.12 13.51
N ARG A 76 3.44 5.32 13.97
CA ARG A 76 3.26 6.57 13.20
C ARG A 76 4.04 6.55 11.87
N TYR A 77 4.99 5.63 11.75
CA TYR A 77 5.83 5.39 10.59
C TYR A 77 5.73 3.93 10.17
N LEU A 78 4.55 3.50 9.72
CA LEU A 78 4.41 2.19 9.10
C LEU A 78 5.26 2.14 7.81
N LEU A 79 6.34 1.36 7.88
CA LEU A 79 7.15 0.95 6.73
C LEU A 79 6.38 -0.16 6.02
N LEU A 80 5.56 0.20 5.04
CA LEU A 80 5.00 -0.80 4.13
C LEU A 80 6.15 -1.40 3.31
N GLU A 81 6.10 -2.72 3.09
CA GLU A 81 7.04 -3.59 2.34
C GLU A 81 7.25 -3.18 0.86
N THR A 82 7.19 -1.90 0.51
CA THR A 82 7.38 -1.43 -0.87
C THR A 82 8.85 -1.53 -1.28
N ILE A 83 9.77 -1.31 -0.33
CA ILE A 83 11.21 -1.23 -0.61
C ILE A 83 11.78 -2.60 -0.95
N GLU A 84 11.40 -3.64 -0.21
CA GLU A 84 11.85 -5.00 -0.46
C GLU A 84 11.40 -5.48 -1.85
N LEU A 85 10.13 -5.29 -2.19
CA LEU A 85 9.59 -5.68 -3.51
C LEU A 85 10.21 -4.88 -4.67
N ASP A 86 10.42 -3.58 -4.49
CA ASP A 86 11.06 -2.74 -5.50
C ASP A 86 12.54 -3.11 -5.70
N MET A 87 13.28 -3.41 -4.62
CA MET A 87 14.67 -3.85 -4.66
C MET A 87 14.84 -5.27 -5.21
N MET A 88 13.84 -6.14 -5.05
CA MET A 88 13.82 -7.45 -5.70
C MET A 88 13.60 -7.36 -7.22
N THR A 89 13.09 -6.23 -7.72
CA THR A 89 12.75 -6.05 -9.13
C THR A 89 13.66 -5.09 -9.88
N GLU A 90 14.35 -4.18 -9.19
CA GLU A 90 15.27 -3.21 -9.79
C GLU A 90 16.50 -2.94 -8.92
N ILE A 91 17.61 -2.58 -9.59
CA ILE A 91 18.89 -2.25 -8.95
C ILE A 91 19.38 -0.84 -9.27
N GLU A 92 18.71 -0.13 -10.18
CA GLU A 92 19.11 1.21 -10.61
C GLU A 92 18.36 2.27 -9.79
N GLU A 93 19.09 3.18 -9.11
CA GLU A 93 18.50 4.21 -8.23
C GLU A 93 17.36 5.00 -8.90
N ALA A 94 17.55 5.41 -10.16
CA ALA A 94 16.53 6.17 -10.89
C ALA A 94 15.23 5.38 -11.08
N LYS A 95 15.32 4.06 -11.32
CA LYS A 95 14.15 3.18 -11.48
C LYS A 95 13.49 2.87 -10.15
N LEU A 96 14.28 2.63 -9.11
CA LEU A 96 13.77 2.47 -7.74
C LEU A 96 12.99 3.70 -7.30
N ARG A 97 13.54 4.90 -7.53
CA ARG A 97 12.84 6.16 -7.26
C ARG A 97 11.54 6.29 -8.05
N ALA A 98 11.55 5.96 -9.35
CA ALA A 98 10.36 6.03 -10.19
C ALA A 98 9.25 5.07 -9.73
N ARG A 99 9.61 3.90 -9.19
CA ARG A 99 8.66 2.96 -8.57
C ARG A 99 8.02 3.53 -7.32
N VAL A 100 8.82 4.10 -6.42
CA VAL A 100 8.31 4.79 -5.22
C VAL A 100 7.39 5.96 -5.58
N GLU A 101 7.75 6.77 -6.57
CA GLU A 101 6.90 7.86 -7.07
C GLU A 101 5.58 7.35 -7.70
N THR A 102 5.63 6.19 -8.38
CA THR A 102 4.44 5.52 -8.91
C THR A 102 3.54 5.02 -7.78
N GLU A 103 4.10 4.42 -6.73
CA GLU A 103 3.35 3.96 -5.57
C GLU A 103 2.69 5.13 -4.82
N ILE A 104 3.40 6.25 -4.64
CA ILE A 104 2.82 7.48 -4.07
C ILE A 104 1.60 7.92 -4.88
N LYS A 105 1.70 7.93 -6.21
CA LYS A 105 0.59 8.29 -7.10
C LYS A 105 -0.58 7.31 -6.97
N SER A 106 -0.31 6.01 -6.93
CA SER A 106 -1.34 4.97 -6.70
C SER A 106 -2.05 5.19 -5.37
N CYS A 107 -1.30 5.42 -4.29
CA CYS A 107 -1.86 5.69 -2.97
C CYS A 107 -2.80 6.90 -2.94
N LEU A 108 -2.43 7.99 -3.64
CA LEU A 108 -3.26 9.19 -3.78
C LEU A 108 -4.53 8.91 -4.59
N LEU A 109 -4.40 8.24 -5.73
CA LEU A 109 -5.54 7.89 -6.59
C LEU A 109 -6.55 7.00 -5.87
N VAL A 110 -6.09 5.94 -5.20
CA VAL A 110 -6.97 5.05 -4.44
C VAL A 110 -7.58 5.79 -3.24
N GLY A 111 -6.82 6.65 -2.55
CA GLY A 111 -7.36 7.49 -1.47
C GLY A 111 -8.51 8.38 -1.94
N ALA A 112 -8.32 9.08 -3.08
CA ALA A 112 -9.36 9.91 -3.69
C ALA A 112 -10.57 9.09 -4.16
N ALA A 113 -10.34 7.88 -4.68
CA ALA A 113 -11.42 6.98 -5.09
C ALA A 113 -12.30 6.56 -3.90
N VAL A 114 -11.69 6.23 -2.75
CA VAL A 114 -12.43 5.91 -1.52
C VAL A 114 -13.18 7.13 -0.99
N ASP A 115 -12.55 8.31 -1.00
CA ASP A 115 -13.20 9.55 -0.55
C ASP A 115 -14.43 9.89 -1.41
N ALA A 116 -14.41 9.57 -2.71
CA ALA A 116 -15.49 9.82 -3.66
C ALA A 116 -16.67 8.83 -3.57
N LEU A 117 -16.54 7.73 -2.82
CA LEU A 117 -17.66 6.82 -2.61
C LEU A 117 -18.78 7.52 -1.79
N PRO A 118 -20.05 7.12 -1.94
CA PRO A 118 -21.14 7.59 -1.09
C PRO A 118 -20.92 7.30 0.40
N GLU A 119 -21.58 8.07 1.27
CA GLU A 119 -21.59 7.81 2.73
C GLU A 119 -22.49 6.61 3.09
N ASN A 120 -23.52 6.33 2.29
CA ASN A 120 -24.34 5.15 2.47
C ASN A 120 -23.56 3.90 2.06
N VAL A 121 -23.33 3.00 3.01
CA VAL A 121 -22.53 1.79 2.84
C VAL A 121 -23.02 0.89 1.71
N ASN A 122 -24.32 0.69 1.57
CA ASN A 122 -24.90 -0.22 0.57
C ASN A 122 -24.84 0.40 -0.84
N GLU A 123 -25.08 1.71 -0.94
CA GLU A 123 -24.90 2.46 -2.19
C GLU A 123 -23.43 2.47 -2.62
N ALA A 124 -22.52 2.69 -1.67
CA ALA A 124 -21.09 2.65 -1.89
C ALA A 124 -20.61 1.26 -2.32
N ALA A 125 -21.12 0.18 -1.72
CA ALA A 125 -20.77 -1.18 -2.11
C ALA A 125 -21.25 -1.52 -3.53
N THR A 126 -22.47 -1.10 -3.88
CA THR A 126 -23.00 -1.24 -5.24
C THR A 126 -22.14 -0.47 -6.26
N LEU A 127 -21.77 0.77 -5.95
CA LEU A 127 -20.91 1.58 -6.82
C LEU A 127 -19.50 1.02 -6.93
N LEU A 128 -18.91 0.56 -5.81
CA LEU A 128 -17.61 -0.06 -5.76
C LEU A 128 -17.55 -1.28 -6.67
N LYS A 129 -18.52 -2.19 -6.55
CA LYS A 129 -18.64 -3.37 -7.41
C LYS A 129 -18.74 -3.01 -8.90
N LYS A 130 -19.44 -1.93 -9.24
CA LYS A 130 -19.49 -1.44 -10.62
C LYS A 130 -18.12 -0.93 -11.08
N ALA A 131 -17.44 -0.13 -10.24
CA ALA A 131 -16.13 0.44 -10.54
C ALA A 131 -15.04 -0.63 -10.74
N THR A 132 -15.14 -1.78 -10.05
CA THR A 132 -14.19 -2.89 -10.27
C THR A 132 -14.36 -3.58 -11.62
N GLN A 133 -15.58 -3.58 -12.17
CA GLN A 133 -15.92 -4.31 -13.40
C GLN A 133 -15.82 -3.45 -14.66
N GLN A 134 -16.00 -2.13 -14.53
CA GLN A 134 -16.07 -1.20 -15.64
C GLN A 134 -15.32 0.08 -15.27
N LYS A 135 -14.50 0.58 -16.20
CA LYS A 135 -13.96 1.93 -16.08
C LYS A 135 -15.12 2.92 -15.95
N CYS A 136 -15.03 3.75 -14.93
CA CYS A 136 -16.06 4.71 -14.53
C CYS A 136 -15.49 6.12 -14.71
N ASP A 137 -16.03 7.11 -13.99
CA ASP A 137 -15.39 8.43 -13.93
C ASP A 137 -13.94 8.31 -13.48
N ALA A 138 -13.08 9.23 -13.95
CA ALA A 138 -11.63 9.16 -13.79
C ALA A 138 -11.14 8.95 -12.34
N THR A 139 -11.93 9.37 -11.35
CA THR A 139 -11.62 9.18 -9.92
C THR A 139 -11.78 7.73 -9.46
N LEU A 140 -12.79 7.00 -9.94
CA LEU A 140 -13.06 5.62 -9.52
C LEU A 140 -12.29 4.58 -10.34
N ASP A 141 -11.67 4.98 -11.45
CA ASP A 141 -10.84 4.10 -12.29
C ASP A 141 -9.67 3.46 -11.53
N ALA A 142 -9.23 4.06 -10.43
CA ALA A 142 -8.21 3.47 -9.54
C ALA A 142 -8.65 2.14 -8.89
N LEU A 143 -9.96 1.86 -8.88
CA LEU A 143 -10.54 0.64 -8.30
C LEU A 143 -10.84 -0.43 -9.37
N TYR A 144 -10.62 -0.11 -10.65
CA TYR A 144 -10.88 -1.02 -11.75
C TYR A 144 -9.99 -2.26 -11.68
N GLY A 145 -10.59 -3.44 -11.85
CA GLY A 145 -9.88 -4.72 -11.85
C GLY A 145 -9.68 -5.34 -10.46
N LEU A 146 -10.05 -4.66 -9.37
CA LEU A 146 -10.07 -5.26 -8.04
C LEU A 146 -11.02 -6.47 -8.01
N ARG A 147 -10.60 -7.52 -7.30
CA ARG A 147 -11.40 -8.73 -7.11
C ARG A 147 -11.72 -8.91 -5.64
N PHE A 148 -12.93 -9.33 -5.34
CA PHE A 148 -13.39 -9.63 -3.98
C PHE A 148 -13.72 -11.11 -3.78
N ASP A 149 -13.28 -11.95 -4.71
CA ASP A 149 -13.43 -13.40 -4.69
C ASP A 149 -12.19 -14.11 -4.15
N ASP A 150 -12.15 -15.44 -4.22
CA ASP A 150 -11.02 -16.26 -3.76
C ASP A 150 -9.70 -16.00 -4.48
N THR A 151 -9.70 -15.15 -5.52
CA THR A 151 -8.51 -14.71 -6.25
C THR A 151 -8.24 -13.22 -6.06
N CYS A 152 -8.72 -12.63 -4.96
CA CYS A 152 -8.47 -11.24 -4.57
C CYS A 152 -6.99 -10.89 -4.41
N ASP A 153 -6.15 -11.87 -4.09
CA ASP A 153 -4.69 -11.80 -3.95
C ASP A 153 -3.93 -12.20 -5.22
N TYR A 154 -4.65 -12.59 -6.29
CA TYR A 154 -4.01 -13.01 -7.53
C TYR A 154 -3.48 -11.80 -8.30
N ALA A 155 -2.18 -11.55 -8.15
CA ALA A 155 -1.46 -10.58 -8.96
C ALA A 155 -1.50 -11.01 -10.44
N ARG A 156 -2.12 -10.21 -11.31
CA ARG A 156 -1.83 -10.31 -12.74
C ARG A 156 -0.41 -9.78 -12.95
N VAL A 157 0.34 -10.42 -13.84
CA VAL A 157 1.74 -10.07 -14.16
C VAL A 157 1.89 -8.59 -14.57
N ASP A 158 0.82 -7.97 -15.08
CA ASP A 158 0.78 -6.58 -15.51
C ASP A 158 0.15 -5.61 -14.49
N HIS A 159 -0.52 -6.11 -13.43
CA HIS A 159 -1.20 -5.33 -12.39
C HIS A 159 -1.14 -6.08 -11.04
N PRO A 160 -0.02 -6.01 -10.31
CA PRO A 160 0.05 -6.57 -8.97
C PRO A 160 -0.90 -5.79 -8.05
N LEU A 161 -1.98 -6.44 -7.62
CA LEU A 161 -2.87 -5.95 -6.57
C LEU A 161 -2.53 -6.78 -5.33
N GLY A 162 -1.71 -6.21 -4.45
CA GLY A 162 -1.12 -6.93 -3.32
C GLY A 162 -2.03 -6.93 -2.08
N VAL A 163 -2.54 -8.12 -1.75
CA VAL A 163 -2.61 -8.62 -0.37
C VAL A 163 -2.24 -10.11 -0.41
N SER A 164 -1.02 -10.42 -0.89
CA SER A 164 -0.46 -11.77 -0.76
C SER A 164 0.19 -11.95 0.62
N GLU A 165 0.45 -13.20 1.01
CA GLU A 165 1.00 -13.62 2.32
C GLU A 165 1.90 -12.55 2.98
N TRP A 166 1.46 -12.04 4.13
CA TRP A 166 2.24 -11.10 4.94
C TRP A 166 3.36 -11.88 5.64
N SER A 167 4.60 -11.46 5.44
CA SER A 167 5.75 -11.99 6.19
C SER A 167 6.04 -11.06 7.37
N GLU A 168 6.20 -11.63 8.57
CA GLU A 168 6.76 -10.88 9.70
C GLU A 168 8.30 -10.85 9.67
N ILE A 169 8.90 -11.57 8.74
CA ILE A 169 10.34 -11.62 8.56
C ILE A 169 10.73 -10.53 7.58
N LEU A 170 11.38 -9.50 8.09
CA LEU A 170 12.04 -8.48 7.28
C LEU A 170 13.42 -9.01 6.87
N TYR A 171 13.67 -9.15 5.57
CA TYR A 171 14.93 -9.73 5.07
C TYR A 171 16.12 -8.75 5.10
N PHE A 172 15.92 -7.56 5.67
CA PHE A 172 16.93 -6.51 5.80
C PHE A 172 17.07 -6.04 7.26
N GLY A 173 18.30 -5.75 7.67
CA GLY A 173 18.53 -5.04 8.93
C GLY A 173 18.20 -3.57 8.74
N LEU A 174 17.07 -3.09 9.26
CA LEU A 174 16.76 -1.67 9.26
C LEU A 174 17.43 -0.99 10.44
N TRP A 175 18.19 0.08 10.17
CA TRP A 175 18.68 0.97 11.21
C TRP A 175 17.59 1.93 11.65
N ASN A 176 17.42 2.08 12.95
CA ASN A 176 16.68 3.21 13.47
C ASN A 176 17.43 4.52 13.16
N ARG A 177 16.77 5.66 13.32
CA ARG A 177 17.35 6.97 12.96
C ARG A 177 18.72 7.22 13.61
N ALA A 178 18.90 6.85 14.88
CA ALA A 178 20.17 7.06 15.58
C ALA A 178 21.27 6.12 15.06
N GLU A 179 20.93 4.86 14.76
CA GLU A 179 21.84 3.91 14.11
C GLU A 179 22.24 4.36 12.71
N PHE A 180 21.31 4.92 11.95
CA PHE A 180 21.59 5.50 10.64
C PHE A 180 22.56 6.69 10.77
N GLU A 181 22.23 7.67 11.61
CA GLU A 181 23.07 8.87 11.82
C GLU A 181 24.48 8.53 12.38
N ALA A 182 24.65 7.41 13.08
CA ALA A 182 25.92 6.97 13.64
C ALA A 182 26.81 6.19 12.67
N ASN A 183 26.25 5.66 11.58
CA ASN A 183 26.93 4.79 10.62
C ASN A 183 26.87 5.34 9.17
N SER A 184 26.49 6.61 8.99
CA SER A 184 26.49 7.34 7.71
C SER A 184 27.51 8.46 7.64
#